data_AF-A0A1X7T0Q0-F1
#
_entry.id   AF-A0A1X7T0Q0-F1
#
_cell.length_a   1.000
_cell.length_b   1.000
_cell.length_c   1.000
_cell.angle_alpha   90.00
_cell.angle_beta   90.00
_cell.angle_gamma   90.00
#
_symmetry.space_group_name_H-M   'P 1'
#
loop_
_entity.id
_entity.type
_entity.pdbx_description
1 polymer ?
#
loop_
_entity_poly.entity_id
_entity_poly.type
_entity_poly.pdbx_seq_one_letter_code
_entity_poly.pdbx_strand_id
1 'polypeptide(L)' 'MSCEDVDECSTGTNNCSRKCVNEIGSFHCECLSDEVLSDDRVSCKDFKSI' A
#
# COMPACT_ATOMS: atom_id res chain seq x y z
N MET A 1 12.81 -24.68 -6.43
CA MET A 1 11.52 -24.02 -6.64
C MET A 1 11.74 -22.56 -6.29
N SER A 2 11.83 -21.69 -7.30
CA SER A 2 11.90 -20.24 -7.10
C SER A 2 10.51 -19.75 -6.72
N CYS A 3 10.35 -19.14 -5.55
CA CYS A 3 9.19 -18.29 -5.30
C CYS A 3 9.52 -16.98 -6.02
N GLU A 4 8.96 -16.78 -7.20
CA GLU A 4 8.91 -15.44 -7.78
C GLU A 4 7.85 -14.67 -7.00
N ASP A 5 8.30 -13.56 -6.43
CA ASP A 5 7.42 -12.60 -5.82
C ASP A 5 6.51 -11.99 -6.89
N VAL A 6 5.22 -11.89 -6.59
CA VAL A 6 4.25 -11.29 -7.52
C VAL A 6 4.15 -9.83 -7.16
N ASP A 7 4.61 -8.94 -8.04
CA ASP A 7 4.52 -7.51 -7.77
C ASP A 7 3.07 -7.02 -7.90
N GLU A 8 2.33 -6.99 -6.79
CA GLU A 8 0.95 -6.50 -6.77
C GLU A 8 0.85 -4.99 -7.05
N CYS A 9 1.95 -4.26 -6.93
CA CYS A 9 2.05 -2.85 -7.31
C CYS A 9 2.04 -2.68 -8.82
N SER A 10 2.78 -3.53 -9.54
CA SER A 10 2.85 -3.52 -11.01
C SER A 10 1.61 -4.09 -11.68
N THR A 11 0.94 -5.08 -11.07
CA THR A 11 -0.31 -5.65 -11.60
C THR A 11 -1.52 -4.74 -11.37
N GLY A 12 -1.43 -3.78 -10.45
CA GLY A 12 -2.56 -2.96 -10.02
C GLY A 12 -3.61 -3.73 -9.21
N THR A 13 -3.26 -4.91 -8.69
CA THR A 13 -4.14 -5.65 -7.75
C THR A 13 -4.03 -5.14 -6.32
N ASN A 14 -3.03 -4.30 -6.04
CA ASN A 14 -2.99 -3.53 -4.80
C ASN A 14 -4.22 -2.60 -4.72
N ASN A 15 -4.93 -2.64 -3.61
CA ASN A 15 -6.07 -1.75 -3.38
C ASN A 15 -5.62 -0.38 -2.83
N CYS A 16 -4.34 -0.04 -2.94
CA CYS A 16 -3.77 1.14 -2.31
C CYS A 16 -4.37 2.42 -2.88
N SER A 17 -4.80 3.32 -2.00
CA SER A 17 -5.37 4.62 -2.38
C SER A 17 -4.32 5.64 -2.80
N ARG A 18 -3.05 5.40 -2.45
CA ARG A 18 -1.93 6.30 -2.73
C ARG A 18 -0.76 5.54 -3.33
N LYS A 19 0.29 5.29 -2.55
CA LYS A 19 1.52 4.67 -3.02
C LYS A 19 1.50 3.20 -2.62
N CYS A 20 1.80 2.32 -3.57
CA CYS A 20 2.05 0.91 -3.31
C CYS A 20 3.56 0.67 -3.26
N VAL A 21 4.00 -0.14 -2.31
CA VAL A 21 5.38 -0.61 -2.20
C VAL A 21 5.35 -2.13 -2.15
N ASN A 22 6.02 -2.73 -3.14
CA ASN A 22 6.13 -4.17 -3.24
C ASN A 22 7.28 -4.67 -2.37
N GLU A 23 7.04 -5.67 -1.53
CA GLU A 23 8.05 -6.38 -0.74
C GLU A 23 8.05 -7.86 -1.11
N ILE A 24 9.18 -8.54 -0.90
CA ILE A 24 9.26 -9.95 -1.26
C ILE A 24 8.35 -10.77 -0.34
N GLY A 25 7.27 -11.32 -0.89
CA GLY A 25 6.24 -12.10 -0.22
C GLY A 25 5.01 -11.32 0.23
N SER A 26 4.97 -9.99 0.06
CA SER A 26 3.79 -9.16 0.37
C SER A 26 3.94 -7.73 -0.18
N PHE A 27 2.87 -6.94 -0.19
CA PHE A 27 2.96 -5.50 -0.45
C PHE A 27 2.42 -4.69 0.73
N HIS A 28 2.85 -3.44 0.83
CA HIS A 28 2.24 -2.46 1.74
C HIS A 28 1.91 -1.15 1.02
N CYS A 29 0.90 -0.47 1.53
CA CYS A 29 0.52 0.84 1.03
C CYS A 29 1.18 1.93 1.89
N GLU A 30 1.77 2.93 1.24
CA GLU A 30 2.28 4.15 1.85
C GLU A 30 1.35 5.33 1.53
N CYS A 31 1.10 6.15 2.55
CA CYS A 31 0.36 7.39 2.41
C CYS A 31 1.31 8.59 2.24
N LEU A 32 0.81 9.69 1.67
CA LEU A 32 1.60 10.92 1.56
C LEU A 32 1.88 11.50 2.95
N SER A 33 2.95 12.29 3.04
CA SER A 33 3.23 13.07 4.25
C SER A 33 1.99 13.90 4.61
N ASP A 34 1.50 13.76 5.85
CA ASP A 34 0.24 14.30 6.42
C ASP A 34 -0.99 13.37 6.37
N GLU A 35 -0.89 12.18 5.77
CA GLU A 35 -1.95 11.18 5.75
C GLU A 35 -1.55 9.93 6.57
N VAL A 36 -2.54 9.24 7.15
CA VAL A 36 -2.32 8.01 7.91
C VAL A 36 -3.05 6.86 7.24
N LEU A 37 -2.40 5.71 7.23
CA LEU A 37 -2.98 4.48 6.73
C LEU A 37 -4.13 4.03 7.64
N SER A 38 -5.30 3.81 7.04
CA SER A 38 -6.48 3.34 7.75
C SER A 38 -6.33 1.88 8.18
N ASP A 39 -7.24 1.42 9.05
CA ASP A 39 -7.28 0.04 9.55
C ASP A 39 -7.36 -1.02 8.43
N ASP A 40 -7.97 -0.65 7.29
CA ASP A 40 -8.04 -1.47 6.07
C ASP A 40 -6.72 -1.61 5.31
N ARG A 41 -5.64 -0.93 5.77
CA ARG A 41 -4.27 -0.96 5.21
C ARG A 41 -4.15 -0.53 3.74
N VAL A 42 -5.22 0.00 3.16
CA VAL A 42 -5.26 0.39 1.75
C VAL A 42 -5.74 1.82 1.55
N SER A 43 -6.54 2.36 2.47
CA SER A 43 -7.08 3.71 2.42
C SER A 43 -6.24 4.69 3.23
N CYS A 44 -5.81 5.77 2.60
CA CYS A 44 -5.14 6.87 3.28
C CYS A 44 -6.19 7.89 3.72
N LYS A 45 -6.25 8.17 5.03
CA LYS A 45 -7.09 9.22 5.60
C LYS A 45 -6.22 10.38 6.05
N ASP A 46 -6.65 11.59 5.74
CA ASP A 46 -6.08 12.80 6.31
C ASP A 46 -6.45 12.84 7.81
N PHE A 47 -5.44 12.82 8.69
CA PHE A 47 -5.64 13.00 10.13
C PHE A 47 -5.43 14.47 10.54
N LYS A 48 -5.24 15.39 9.59
CA LYS A 48 -5.10 16.83 9.81
C LYS A 48 -6.46 17.56 9.74
N SER A 49 -7.50 16.91 10.24
CA SER A 49 -8.79 17.54 10.48
C SER A 49 -9.10 17.53 11.98
N ILE A 50 -8.31 18.28 12.75
CA ILE A 50 -8.72 18.82 14.06
C ILE A 50 -8.39 20.30 14.13
#